data_AF-A0A7X7IP54-F1
#
_entry.id   AF-A0A7X7IP54-F1
#
_cell.length_a   1.000
_cell.length_b   1.000
_cell.length_c   1.000
_cell.angle_alpha   90.00
_cell.angle_beta   90.00
_cell.angle_gamma   90.00
#
_symmetry.space_group_name_H-M   'P 1'
#
loop_
_entity.id
_entity.type
_entity.pdbx_description
1 polymer ?
#
loop_
_entity_poly.entity_id
_entity_poly.type
_entity_poly.pdbx_seq_one_letter_code
_entity_poly.pdbx_strand_id
1 'polypeptide(L)'
;MPQHSPEFLLDLYARMVRIRHFEESVKFMFLEGALPGTIHQCQGQEATAVGVCSVLRNDDFITSTFRGHGHALAKGLTVEELLCELFGASTGCCKGKGGSMHVGNMAKGMIPGIAIVGGGIPVAAGMALAFKMQKTDRVAVSFFGDGAVAEGAFHEGVNMAAIWNLPA
;
A
#
# COMPACT_ATOMS: atom_id res chain seq x y z
N MET A 1 6.01 -30.95 1.72
CA MET A 1 5.20 -30.62 0.52
C MET A 1 5.10 -29.10 0.45
N PRO A 2 5.04 -28.45 -0.73
CA PRO A 2 4.80 -27.01 -0.75
C PRO A 2 3.43 -26.75 -0.12
N GLN A 3 3.37 -25.79 0.80
CA GLN A 3 2.19 -25.47 1.60
C GLN A 3 1.08 -24.78 0.78
N HIS A 4 1.35 -24.44 -0.49
CA HIS A 4 0.48 -23.69 -1.39
C HIS A 4 0.47 -24.31 -2.80
N SER A 5 -0.63 -24.09 -3.54
CA SER A 5 -0.78 -24.64 -4.89
C SER A 5 0.14 -23.91 -5.89
N PRO A 6 0.57 -24.59 -6.97
CA PRO A 6 1.35 -23.95 -8.04
C PRO A 6 0.66 -22.72 -8.63
N GLU A 7 -0.66 -22.75 -8.78
CA GLU A 7 -1.45 -21.64 -9.34
C GLU A 7 -1.37 -20.40 -8.45
N PHE A 8 -1.44 -20.59 -7.12
CA PHE A 8 -1.28 -19.51 -6.17
C PHE A 8 0.13 -18.88 -6.27
N LEU A 9 1.18 -19.71 -6.32
CA LEU A 9 2.56 -19.22 -6.44
C LEU A 9 2.78 -18.47 -7.77
N LEU A 10 2.18 -18.94 -8.86
CA LEU A 10 2.21 -18.28 -10.16
C LEU A 10 1.47 -16.93 -10.14
N ASP A 11 0.35 -16.82 -9.43
CA ASP A 11 -0.34 -15.53 -9.24
C ASP A 11 0.55 -14.52 -8.49
N LEU A 12 1.16 -14.94 -7.38
CA LEU A 12 2.07 -14.06 -6.62
C LEU A 12 3.23 -13.59 -7.50
N TYR A 13 3.85 -14.51 -8.25
CA TYR A 13 4.93 -14.18 -9.17
C TYR A 13 4.49 -13.20 -10.25
N ALA A 14 3.35 -13.45 -10.90
CA ALA A 14 2.81 -12.57 -11.93
C ALA A 14 2.53 -11.16 -11.40
N ARG A 15 2.02 -11.03 -10.16
CA ARG A 15 1.79 -9.74 -9.50
C ARG A 15 3.09 -9.00 -9.19
N MET A 16 4.12 -9.69 -8.70
CA MET A 16 5.44 -9.09 -8.46
C MET A 16 6.07 -8.59 -9.76
N VAL A 17 6.03 -9.40 -10.82
CA VAL A 17 6.55 -9.03 -12.14
C VAL A 17 5.80 -7.84 -12.73
N ARG A 18 4.47 -7.78 -12.56
CA ARG A 18 3.65 -6.64 -12.98
C ARG A 18 4.06 -5.35 -12.27
N ILE A 19 4.25 -5.40 -10.94
CA ILE A 19 4.71 -4.24 -10.17
C ILE A 19 6.08 -3.78 -10.68
N ARG A 20 7.03 -4.71 -10.86
CA ARG A 20 8.36 -4.39 -11.39
C ARG A 20 8.31 -3.68 -12.74
N HIS A 21 7.57 -4.25 -13.71
CA HIS A 21 7.45 -3.66 -15.04
C HIS A 21 6.77 -2.29 -15.02
N PHE A 22 5.74 -2.13 -14.18
CA PHE A 22 5.09 -0.84 -14.00
C PHE A 22 6.08 0.22 -13.51
N GLU A 23 6.81 -0.07 -12.43
CA GLU A 23 7.75 0.89 -11.86
C GLU A 23 8.96 1.18 -12.76
N GLU A 24 9.44 0.19 -13.52
CA GLU A 24 10.49 0.42 -14.53
C GLU A 24 9.98 1.35 -15.64
N SER A 25 8.76 1.14 -16.12
CA SER A 25 8.14 2.01 -17.13
C SER A 25 7.96 3.45 -16.59
N VAL A 26 7.45 3.59 -15.37
CA VAL A 26 7.32 4.89 -14.68
C VAL A 26 8.68 5.58 -14.53
N LYS A 27 9.73 4.83 -14.20
CA LYS A 27 11.10 5.36 -14.13
C LYS A 27 11.59 5.90 -15.47
N PHE A 28 11.37 5.19 -16.57
CA PHE A 28 11.77 5.68 -17.88
C PHE A 28 11.02 6.95 -18.27
N MET A 29 9.69 6.99 -18.09
CA MET A 29 8.89 8.20 -18.34
C MET A 29 9.33 9.40 -17.48
N PHE A 30 9.72 9.14 -16.22
CA PHE A 30 10.28 10.19 -15.35
C PHE A 30 11.63 10.70 -15.85
N LEU A 31 12.54 9.80 -16.26
CA LEU A 31 13.86 10.17 -16.79
C LEU A 31 13.77 10.94 -18.12
N GLU A 32 12.74 10.66 -18.92
CA GLU A 32 12.42 11.40 -20.15
C GLU A 32 11.78 12.77 -19.88
N GLY A 33 11.40 13.06 -18.63
CA GLY A 33 10.71 14.30 -18.24
C GLY A 33 9.22 14.33 -18.64
N ALA A 34 8.66 13.20 -19.06
CA ALA A 34 7.25 13.09 -19.43
C ALA A 34 6.32 13.05 -18.21
N LEU A 35 6.80 12.49 -17.09
CA LEU A 35 6.02 12.31 -15.87
C LEU A 35 6.23 13.49 -14.90
N PRO A 36 5.16 14.17 -14.45
CA PRO A 36 5.28 15.30 -13.54
C PRO A 36 5.60 14.86 -12.10
N GLY A 37 6.33 15.71 -11.37
CA GLY A 37 6.62 15.49 -9.94
C GLY A 37 7.80 14.54 -9.71
N THR A 38 7.78 13.83 -8.57
CA THR A 38 8.84 12.88 -8.17
C THR A 38 8.29 11.47 -8.08
N ILE A 39 9.16 10.48 -8.22
CA ILE A 39 8.80 9.06 -8.09
C ILE A 39 9.57 8.38 -6.95
N HIS A 40 8.92 7.46 -6.26
CA HIS A 40 9.53 6.67 -5.19
C HIS A 40 9.24 5.19 -5.41
N GLN A 41 10.22 4.48 -5.96
CA GLN A 41 10.05 3.09 -6.35
C GLN A 41 10.11 2.14 -5.14
N CYS A 42 9.38 1.03 -5.22
CA CYS A 42 9.46 -0.13 -4.34
C CYS A 42 10.24 -1.30 -4.96
N GLN A 43 11.08 -1.05 -5.96
CA GLN A 43 11.97 -2.02 -6.58
C GLN A 43 12.76 -2.84 -5.53
N GLY A 44 12.51 -4.15 -5.49
CA GLY A 44 13.10 -5.10 -4.53
C GLY A 44 12.21 -5.39 -3.32
N GLN A 45 11.04 -4.76 -3.22
CA GLN A 45 10.06 -4.88 -2.14
C GLN A 45 8.70 -5.37 -2.67
N GLU A 46 8.62 -5.89 -3.89
CA GLU A 46 7.35 -6.32 -4.48
C GLU A 46 6.72 -7.48 -3.72
N ALA A 47 7.57 -8.38 -3.21
CA ALA A 47 7.14 -9.56 -2.47
C ALA A 47 6.43 -9.22 -1.16
N THR A 48 6.82 -8.14 -0.47
CA THR A 48 6.19 -7.73 0.79
C THR A 48 4.77 -7.26 0.53
N ALA A 49 4.58 -6.39 -0.48
CA ALA A 49 3.28 -5.90 -0.90
C ALA A 49 2.35 -7.03 -1.37
N VAL A 50 2.84 -7.88 -2.28
CA VAL A 50 2.06 -8.97 -2.88
C VAL A 50 1.72 -10.05 -1.86
N GLY A 51 2.69 -10.46 -1.03
CA GLY A 51 2.48 -11.48 -0.01
C GLY A 51 1.38 -11.07 0.97
N VAL A 52 1.50 -9.88 1.57
CA VAL A 52 0.49 -9.35 2.50
C VAL A 52 -0.86 -9.20 1.79
N CYS A 53 -0.93 -8.51 0.65
CA CYS A 53 -2.20 -8.25 -0.02
C CYS A 53 -2.83 -9.50 -0.67
N SER A 54 -2.13 -10.63 -0.77
CA SER A 54 -2.68 -11.88 -1.30
C SER A 54 -3.62 -12.59 -0.33
N VAL A 55 -3.51 -12.29 0.96
CA VAL A 55 -4.32 -12.91 2.02
C VAL A 55 -5.34 -11.94 2.64
N LEU A 56 -5.31 -10.67 2.22
CA LEU A 56 -6.29 -9.67 2.63
C LEU A 56 -7.54 -9.74 1.77
N ARG A 57 -8.70 -9.52 2.40
CA ARG A 57 -9.95 -9.28 1.69
C ARG A 57 -9.97 -7.87 1.10
N ASN A 58 -10.92 -7.62 0.19
CA ASN A 58 -11.10 -6.30 -0.40
C ASN A 58 -11.52 -5.23 0.63
N ASP A 59 -12.19 -5.65 1.71
CA ASP A 59 -12.68 -4.78 2.78
C ASP A 59 -11.73 -4.65 3.97
N ASP A 60 -10.60 -5.36 3.95
CA ASP A 60 -9.48 -5.11 4.86
C ASP A 60 -8.70 -3.89 4.40
N PHE A 61 -8.15 -3.13 5.35
CA PHE A 61 -7.50 -1.86 5.04
C PHE A 61 -5.99 -1.93 5.15
N ILE A 62 -5.30 -1.22 4.26
CA ILE A 62 -3.86 -0.98 4.36
C ILE A 62 -3.57 0.52 4.49
N THR A 63 -2.58 0.86 5.31
CA THR A 63 -1.85 2.12 5.20
C THR A 63 -0.54 1.88 4.46
N SER A 64 -0.15 2.85 3.63
CA SER A 64 1.04 2.77 2.80
C SER A 64 1.97 3.95 3.08
N THR A 65 3.23 3.79 2.71
CA THR A 65 4.25 4.84 2.69
C THR A 65 4.23 5.63 1.37
N PHE A 66 5.20 6.53 1.20
CA PHE A 66 5.50 7.21 -0.05
C PHE A 66 5.95 6.27 -1.20
N ARG A 67 6.35 5.02 -0.91
CA ARG A 67 6.63 3.97 -1.92
C ARG A 67 5.36 3.17 -2.25
N GLY A 68 4.29 3.87 -2.57
CA GLY A 68 2.93 3.30 -2.57
C GLY A 68 2.52 2.53 -3.82
N HIS A 69 3.26 2.61 -4.93
CA HIS A 69 2.84 2.00 -6.20
C HIS A 69 2.66 0.48 -6.09
N GLY A 70 3.63 -0.21 -5.50
CA GLY A 70 3.55 -1.66 -5.28
C GLY A 70 2.39 -2.05 -4.39
N HIS A 71 2.16 -1.32 -3.29
CA HIS A 71 1.01 -1.55 -2.41
C HIS A 71 -0.32 -1.32 -3.13
N ALA A 72 -0.43 -0.28 -3.95
CA ALA A 72 -1.62 0.02 -4.75
C ALA A 72 -1.96 -1.10 -5.72
N LEU A 73 -1.00 -1.52 -6.55
CA LEU A 73 -1.19 -2.61 -7.50
C LEU A 73 -1.46 -3.94 -6.78
N ALA A 74 -0.74 -4.21 -5.68
CA ALA A 74 -0.94 -5.41 -4.89
C ALA A 74 -2.34 -5.44 -4.24
N LYS A 75 -2.87 -4.31 -3.79
CA LYS A 75 -4.20 -4.20 -3.18
C LYS A 75 -5.35 -4.19 -4.22
N GLY A 76 -5.03 -4.10 -5.51
CA GLY A 76 -6.00 -4.26 -6.60
C GLY A 76 -6.34 -2.98 -7.36
N LEU A 77 -5.55 -1.91 -7.21
CA LEU A 77 -5.61 -0.83 -8.19
C LEU A 77 -5.09 -1.33 -9.54
N THR A 78 -5.72 -0.86 -10.60
CA THR A 78 -5.30 -1.15 -11.97
C THR A 78 -4.10 -0.28 -12.34
N VAL A 79 -3.33 -0.74 -13.32
CA VAL A 79 -2.24 0.05 -13.91
C VAL A 79 -2.75 1.38 -14.44
N GLU A 80 -3.94 1.40 -15.05
CA GLU A 80 -4.55 2.61 -15.61
C GLU A 80 -4.94 3.62 -14.52
N GLU A 81 -5.66 3.20 -13.48
CA GLU A 81 -6.00 4.09 -12.34
C GLU A 81 -4.75 4.74 -11.73
N LEU A 82 -3.68 3.95 -11.59
CA LEU A 82 -2.42 4.41 -11.01
C LEU A 82 -1.68 5.35 -11.97
N LEU A 83 -1.55 4.98 -13.24
CA LEU A 83 -0.88 5.81 -14.25
C LEU A 83 -1.60 7.15 -14.44
N CYS A 84 -2.94 7.14 -14.52
CA CYS A 84 -3.73 8.37 -14.57
C CYS A 84 -3.46 9.27 -13.36
N GLU A 85 -3.31 8.70 -12.15
CA GLU A 85 -2.98 9.49 -10.96
C GLU A 85 -1.58 10.12 -11.06
N LEU A 86 -0.59 9.35 -11.53
CA LEU A 86 0.79 9.82 -11.72
C LEU A 86 0.88 10.97 -12.74
N PHE A 87 0.00 10.99 -13.75
CA PHE A 87 -0.11 12.08 -14.73
C PHE A 87 -1.04 13.23 -14.31
N GLY A 88 -1.62 13.19 -13.10
CA GLY A 88 -2.51 14.24 -12.61
C GLY A 88 -3.88 14.26 -13.30
N ALA A 89 -4.30 13.16 -13.93
CA ALA A 89 -5.59 13.07 -14.60
C ALA A 89 -6.75 12.96 -13.59
N SER A 90 -7.89 13.57 -13.91
CA SER A 90 -9.09 13.51 -13.06
C SER A 90 -9.66 12.09 -12.89
N THR A 91 -9.28 11.17 -13.78
CA THR A 91 -9.62 9.73 -13.75
C THR A 91 -8.65 8.91 -12.89
N GLY A 92 -7.60 9.52 -12.33
CA GLY A 92 -6.69 8.86 -11.40
C GLY A 92 -7.39 8.41 -10.11
N CYS A 93 -6.79 7.45 -9.41
CA CYS A 93 -7.37 6.87 -8.18
C CYS A 93 -7.67 7.90 -7.07
N CYS A 94 -7.02 9.07 -7.10
CA CYS A 94 -7.24 10.20 -6.19
C CYS A 94 -7.58 11.50 -6.95
N LYS A 95 -8.12 11.37 -8.17
CA LYS A 95 -8.53 12.48 -9.05
C LYS A 95 -7.37 13.41 -9.44
N GLY A 96 -6.16 12.88 -9.56
CA GLY A 96 -4.96 13.60 -9.99
C GLY A 96 -4.36 14.52 -8.93
N LYS A 97 -4.77 14.37 -7.66
CA LYS A 97 -4.34 15.24 -6.55
C LYS A 97 -3.24 14.62 -5.69
N GLY A 98 -3.14 13.29 -5.69
CA GLY A 98 -2.19 12.56 -4.87
C GLY A 98 -0.82 12.41 -5.54
N GLY A 99 -0.78 12.37 -6.88
CA GLY A 99 0.45 12.12 -7.62
C GLY A 99 1.11 10.80 -7.22
N SER A 100 2.43 10.69 -7.37
CA SER A 100 3.15 9.44 -7.06
C SER A 100 3.14 9.04 -5.57
N MET A 101 3.24 10.01 -4.64
CA MET A 101 3.42 9.70 -3.21
C MET A 101 2.12 9.35 -2.48
N HIS A 102 0.98 9.84 -2.94
CA HIS A 102 -0.30 9.74 -2.21
C HIS A 102 -1.35 8.92 -2.97
N VAL A 103 -0.92 7.92 -3.74
CA VAL A 103 -1.82 6.98 -4.42
C VAL A 103 -2.62 6.16 -3.40
N GLY A 104 -3.86 5.83 -3.75
CA GLY A 104 -4.72 5.00 -2.92
C GLY A 104 -6.17 5.01 -3.41
N ASN A 105 -6.98 4.10 -2.87
CA ASN A 105 -8.39 4.01 -3.16
C ASN A 105 -9.12 3.41 -1.95
N MET A 106 -9.88 4.25 -1.25
CA MET A 106 -10.63 3.84 -0.05
C MET A 106 -11.64 2.73 -0.33
N ALA A 107 -12.21 2.67 -1.54
CA ALA A 107 -13.15 1.61 -1.94
C ALA A 107 -12.45 0.25 -2.14
N LYS A 108 -11.13 0.25 -2.31
CA LYS A 108 -10.29 -0.95 -2.41
C LYS A 108 -9.51 -1.21 -1.12
N GLY A 109 -9.90 -0.59 0.00
CA GLY A 109 -9.22 -0.80 1.29
C GLY A 109 -7.79 -0.26 1.33
N MET A 110 -7.47 0.81 0.59
CA MET A 110 -6.17 1.47 0.65
C MET A 110 -6.34 2.95 0.98
N ILE A 111 -5.84 3.35 2.15
CA ILE A 111 -5.71 4.77 2.49
C ILE A 111 -4.68 5.41 1.55
N PRO A 112 -4.95 6.60 0.96
CA PRO A 112 -3.94 7.36 0.21
C PRO A 112 -2.60 7.41 0.95
N GLY A 113 -1.51 7.15 0.22
CA GLY A 113 -0.17 7.02 0.79
C GLY A 113 0.20 8.14 1.76
N ILE A 114 0.80 7.78 2.90
CA ILE A 114 1.19 8.71 3.96
C ILE A 114 2.69 8.92 3.86
N ALA A 115 3.10 10.15 3.50
CA ALA A 115 4.52 10.50 3.34
C ALA A 115 5.22 10.77 4.68
N ILE A 116 4.47 11.02 5.75
CA ILE A 116 5.01 11.17 7.10
C ILE A 116 5.52 9.81 7.58
N VAL A 117 6.81 9.75 7.89
CA VAL A 117 7.47 8.53 8.39
C VAL A 117 6.77 8.06 9.66
N GLY A 118 6.42 6.76 9.71
CA GLY A 118 5.67 6.16 10.82
C GLY A 118 4.19 6.53 10.92
N GLY A 119 3.71 7.55 10.18
CA GLY A 119 2.35 8.09 10.32
C GLY A 119 1.23 7.09 10.02
N GLY A 120 1.48 6.09 9.17
CA GLY A 120 0.50 5.04 8.85
C GLY A 120 0.21 4.06 9.98
N ILE A 121 1.11 3.93 10.97
CA ILE A 121 1.02 2.96 12.07
C ILE A 121 -0.12 3.31 13.03
N PRO A 122 -0.18 4.51 13.63
CA PRO A 122 -1.30 4.88 14.51
C PRO A 122 -2.62 4.98 13.76
N VAL A 123 -2.61 5.31 12.45
CA VAL A 123 -3.82 5.31 11.62
C VAL A 123 -4.37 3.89 11.46
N ALA A 124 -3.52 2.89 11.20
CA ALA A 124 -3.93 1.50 11.13
C ALA A 124 -4.51 1.01 12.48
N ALA A 125 -3.87 1.35 13.60
CA ALA A 125 -4.40 1.06 14.93
C ALA A 125 -5.78 1.70 15.15
N GLY A 126 -5.98 2.96 14.74
CA GLY A 126 -7.29 3.63 14.80
C GLY A 126 -8.38 2.93 13.98
N MET A 127 -8.06 2.47 12.77
CA MET A 127 -8.98 1.67 11.94
C MET A 127 -9.34 0.34 12.62
N ALA A 128 -8.35 -0.38 13.14
CA ALA A 128 -8.57 -1.65 13.82
C ALA A 128 -9.41 -1.49 15.10
N LEU A 129 -9.24 -0.38 15.84
CA LEU A 129 -10.12 -0.03 16.94
C LEU A 129 -11.56 0.14 16.45
N ALA A 130 -11.77 0.86 15.34
CA ALA A 130 -13.11 1.02 14.76
C ALA A 130 -13.73 -0.33 14.36
N PHE A 131 -12.95 -1.23 13.74
CA PHE A 131 -13.41 -2.58 13.38
C PHE A 131 -13.82 -3.40 14.60
N LYS A 132 -13.03 -3.33 15.67
CA LYS A 132 -13.33 -3.96 16.96
C LYS A 132 -14.61 -3.42 17.58
N MET A 133 -14.78 -2.09 17.61
CA MET A 133 -15.97 -1.44 18.16
C MET A 133 -17.24 -1.75 17.35
N GLN A 134 -17.10 -1.84 16.03
CA GLN A 134 -18.18 -2.22 15.11
C GLN A 134 -18.44 -3.73 15.09
N LYS A 135 -17.65 -4.53 15.81
CA LYS A 135 -17.72 -6.00 15.85
C LYS A 135 -17.61 -6.64 14.46
N THR A 136 -16.77 -6.07 13.60
CA THR A 136 -16.44 -6.66 12.30
C THR A 136 -15.14 -7.46 12.40
N ASP A 137 -14.98 -8.46 11.55
CA ASP A 137 -13.79 -9.30 11.43
C ASP A 137 -12.76 -8.76 10.42
N ARG A 138 -12.85 -7.46 10.10
CA ARG A 138 -11.88 -6.74 9.25
C ARG A 138 -10.57 -6.51 9.99
N VAL A 139 -9.47 -6.53 9.24
CA VAL A 139 -8.14 -6.20 9.74
C VAL A 139 -7.60 -4.92 9.10
N ALA A 140 -6.70 -4.25 9.81
CA ALA A 140 -5.91 -3.15 9.27
C ALA A 140 -4.42 -3.55 9.25
N VAL A 141 -3.70 -3.27 8.17
CA VAL A 141 -2.26 -3.54 8.07
C VAL A 141 -1.52 -2.26 7.76
N SER A 142 -0.41 -2.01 8.47
CA SER A 142 0.47 -0.87 8.20
C SER A 142 1.75 -1.32 7.51
N PHE A 143 2.00 -0.83 6.30
CA PHE A 143 3.31 -0.91 5.69
C PHE A 143 4.17 0.26 6.17
N PHE A 144 5.36 -0.02 6.70
CA PHE A 144 6.32 0.98 7.14
C PHE A 144 7.76 0.51 6.90
N GLY A 145 8.69 1.46 6.82
CA GLY A 145 10.12 1.17 6.70
C GLY A 145 10.77 0.97 8.08
N ASP A 146 11.93 0.31 8.11
CA ASP A 146 12.75 0.12 9.31
C ASP A 146 13.10 1.43 10.02
N GLY A 147 13.41 2.48 9.26
CA GLY A 147 13.66 3.82 9.83
C GLY A 147 12.47 4.38 10.62
N ALA A 148 11.24 3.96 10.33
CA ALA A 148 10.05 4.41 11.06
C ALA A 148 9.98 3.86 12.49
N VAL A 149 10.75 2.81 12.82
CA VAL A 149 10.78 2.24 14.18
C VAL A 149 11.34 3.24 15.20
N ALA A 150 12.16 4.20 14.76
CA ALA A 150 12.69 5.26 15.61
C ALA A 150 11.71 6.43 15.83
N GLU A 151 10.56 6.45 15.13
CA GLU A 151 9.55 7.50 15.29
C GLU A 151 8.65 7.23 16.50
N GLY A 152 8.25 8.30 17.19
CA GLY A 152 7.27 8.20 18.30
C GLY A 152 5.96 7.51 17.88
N ALA A 153 5.53 7.76 16.63
CA ALA A 153 4.33 7.15 16.06
C ALA A 153 4.37 5.62 16.00
N PHE A 154 5.56 5.01 15.85
CA PHE A 154 5.71 3.56 15.93
C PHE A 154 5.39 3.06 17.34
N HIS A 155 6.03 3.66 18.36
CA HIS A 155 5.85 3.27 19.75
C HIS A 155 4.41 3.47 20.21
N GLU A 156 3.80 4.60 19.86
CA GLU A 156 2.39 4.88 20.16
C GLU A 156 1.48 3.86 19.47
N GLY A 157 1.59 3.68 18.15
CA GLY A 157 0.71 2.81 17.39
C GLY A 157 0.78 1.34 17.83
N VAL A 158 1.99 0.79 17.99
CA VAL A 158 2.18 -0.62 18.40
C VAL A 158 1.72 -0.85 19.84
N ASN A 159 2.03 0.07 20.76
CA ASN A 159 1.59 -0.04 22.14
C ASN A 159 0.06 -0.03 22.23
N MET A 160 -0.60 0.91 21.57
CA MET A 160 -2.06 1.01 21.56
C MET A 160 -2.72 -0.22 20.93
N ALA A 161 -2.17 -0.73 19.82
CA ALA A 161 -2.65 -1.96 19.19
C ALA A 161 -2.57 -3.17 20.15
N ALA A 162 -1.45 -3.30 20.86
CA ALA A 162 -1.22 -4.40 21.79
C ALA A 162 -2.12 -4.33 23.04
N ILE A 163 -2.13 -3.20 23.75
CA ILE A 163 -2.90 -3.07 25.01
C ILE A 163 -4.41 -3.21 24.78
N TRP A 164 -4.88 -2.81 23.60
CA TRP A 164 -6.29 -2.92 23.24
C TRP A 164 -6.60 -4.20 22.48
N ASN A 165 -5.64 -5.09 22.22
CA ASN A 165 -5.81 -6.32 21.46
C ASN A 165 -6.61 -6.06 20.17
N LEU A 166 -6.07 -5.20 19.32
CA LEU A 166 -6.70 -4.76 18.07
C LEU A 166 -6.43 -5.75 16.93
N PRO A 167 -7.32 -5.84 15.93
CA PRO A 167 -7.07 -6.56 14.68
C PRO A 167 -6.15 -5.74 13.74
N ALA A 168 -4.94 -5.42 14.20
CA ALA A 168 -3.92 -4.63 13.52
C ALA A 168 -2.56 -5.33 13.51
#